data_AF-A0A1J8PMI6-F1
#
_entry.id   AF-A0A1J8PMI6-F1
#
_cell.length_a   1.000
_cell.length_b   1.000
_cell.length_c   1.000
_cell.angle_alpha   90.00
_cell.angle_beta   90.00
_cell.angle_gamma   90.00
#
_symmetry.space_group_name_H-M   'P 1'
#
loop_
_entity.id
_entity.type
_entity.pdbx_description
1 polymer ?
#
loop_
_entity_poly.entity_id
_entity_poly.type
_entity_poly.pdbx_seq_one_letter_code
_entity_poly.pdbx_strand_id
1 'polypeptide(L)'
;MSTQKDAPVGTRRAYAFRPPKAELPQPDTSFILKDVADEVTQFTQSTDSLSPVKIINVKPVASYSWIEARTPTIAVPGSPRVWFTGPHRVPADTGTVFVDQNAFYMRQMSPLVPIFAAINDMHPSFDYKQFDFITDRNNLRKLLRWATGVSDERDFRIDIDVAGSTCFRGYGHEYEKAATRTTRGCEKATGHHRMISIDVGGLKVLLRFTIEAYTSSVSDANDEDDLLEAFSGLGIGGASASTTLGIKSPPLSTALGVTITHTSPRKVVPQASLIEMKTRAARRELDWAEVYPQLYLSQTAFLYIAKHDRGNFNTLEKVELGAESMLPHTRRAEQGVAKLKVVLQDILDAVKKEDMGVGMSLVGKNGKLILYRRHEGAGKALGKDIMNKFK
;
A
#
# COMPACT_ATOMS: atom_id res chain seq x y z
N MET A 1 -30.67 -38.56 -68.20
CA MET A 1 -29.60 -38.53 -67.18
C MET A 1 -29.22 -37.08 -66.95
N SER A 2 -28.87 -36.69 -65.72
CA SER A 2 -28.91 -35.26 -65.32
C SER A 2 -27.55 -34.56 -65.32
N THR A 3 -27.51 -33.39 -65.96
CA THR A 3 -26.74 -32.18 -65.57
C THR A 3 -25.32 -32.36 -65.00
N GLN A 4 -24.31 -32.15 -65.84
CA GLN A 4 -23.09 -31.44 -65.41
C GLN A 4 -23.33 -29.93 -65.42
N LYS A 5 -22.88 -29.21 -64.39
CA LYS A 5 -22.66 -27.76 -64.35
C LYS A 5 -21.56 -27.44 -63.34
N ASP A 6 -20.84 -26.36 -63.61
CA ASP A 6 -19.63 -25.94 -62.90
C ASP A 6 -19.89 -25.24 -61.55
N ALA A 7 -18.91 -25.31 -60.65
CA ALA A 7 -18.69 -24.34 -59.59
C ALA A 7 -17.18 -24.29 -59.23
N PRO A 8 -16.54 -23.11 -59.12
CA PRO A 8 -15.09 -23.00 -58.93
C PRO A 8 -14.65 -23.01 -57.45
N VAL A 9 -13.34 -23.19 -57.25
CA VAL A 9 -12.66 -23.08 -55.95
C VAL A 9 -12.82 -21.66 -55.37
N GLY A 10 -13.36 -21.51 -54.15
CA GLY A 10 -13.37 -20.19 -53.50
C GLY A 10 -14.18 -20.04 -52.22
N THR A 11 -13.68 -20.50 -51.07
CA THR A 11 -14.16 -20.07 -49.74
C THR A 11 -13.01 -19.49 -48.91
N ARG A 12 -12.69 -18.21 -49.14
CA ARG A 12 -11.86 -17.44 -48.19
C ARG A 12 -12.54 -17.45 -46.82
N ARG A 13 -11.84 -17.91 -45.78
CA ARG A 13 -12.27 -17.67 -44.39
C ARG A 13 -12.40 -16.16 -44.19
N ALA A 14 -13.59 -15.70 -43.85
CA ALA A 14 -13.78 -14.31 -43.45
C ALA A 14 -12.99 -14.05 -42.16
N TYR A 15 -11.95 -13.22 -42.26
CA TYR A 15 -11.28 -12.69 -41.07
C TYR A 15 -12.28 -11.80 -40.34
N ALA A 16 -12.65 -12.18 -39.11
CA ALA A 16 -13.54 -11.38 -38.29
C ALA A 16 -12.94 -9.99 -38.10
N PHE A 17 -13.64 -8.96 -38.57
CA PHE A 17 -13.21 -7.58 -38.52
C PHE A 17 -13.06 -7.15 -37.05
N ARG A 18 -11.82 -7.16 -36.54
CA ARG A 18 -11.52 -6.46 -35.30
C ARG A 18 -11.55 -4.97 -35.62
N PRO A 19 -12.45 -4.17 -35.02
CA PRO A 19 -12.26 -2.73 -35.06
C PRO A 19 -10.89 -2.42 -34.44
N PRO A 20 -10.22 -1.33 -34.87
CA PRO A 20 -9.07 -0.82 -34.14
C PRO A 20 -9.41 -0.72 -32.65
N LYS A 21 -8.43 -0.97 -31.77
CA LYS A 21 -8.56 -0.45 -30.41
C LYS A 21 -8.74 1.06 -30.57
N ALA A 22 -9.84 1.61 -30.09
CA ALA A 22 -9.88 3.04 -29.81
C ALA A 22 -8.71 3.31 -28.85
N GLU A 23 -7.79 4.18 -29.25
CA GLU A 23 -6.81 4.71 -28.33
C GLU A 23 -7.60 5.45 -27.25
N LEU A 24 -7.52 4.95 -26.03
CA LEU A 24 -8.04 5.69 -24.89
C LEU A 24 -7.26 7.00 -24.85
N PRO A 25 -7.93 8.16 -24.77
CA PRO A 25 -7.22 9.43 -24.76
C PRO A 25 -6.17 9.40 -23.64
N GLN A 26 -4.93 9.76 -23.98
CA GLN A 26 -3.84 9.85 -23.01
C GLN A 26 -4.34 10.67 -21.80
N PRO A 27 -4.22 10.16 -20.57
CA PRO A 27 -4.74 10.85 -19.40
C PRO A 27 -4.18 12.27 -19.32
N ASP A 28 -5.03 13.27 -19.03
CA ASP A 28 -4.53 14.62 -18.80
C ASP A 28 -3.67 14.62 -17.53
N THR A 29 -2.36 14.72 -17.72
CA THR A 29 -1.36 14.78 -16.65
C THR A 29 -0.92 16.22 -16.34
N SER A 30 -1.59 17.25 -16.89
CA SER A 30 -1.27 18.66 -16.61
C SER A 30 -1.22 18.96 -15.10
N PHE A 31 -2.10 18.33 -14.32
CA PHE A 31 -2.16 18.46 -12.86
C PHE A 31 -0.85 18.08 -12.13
N ILE A 32 0.04 17.28 -12.72
CA ILE A 32 1.31 16.93 -12.06
C ILE A 32 2.27 18.12 -11.97
N LEU A 33 2.11 19.12 -12.84
CA LEU A 33 2.88 20.38 -12.83
C LEU A 33 2.13 21.52 -12.12
N LYS A 34 0.98 21.25 -11.48
CA LYS A 34 0.20 22.29 -10.80
C LYS A 34 0.95 22.84 -9.58
N ASP A 35 0.99 24.16 -9.41
CA ASP A 35 1.60 24.86 -8.27
C ASP A 35 3.13 24.63 -8.09
N VAL A 36 3.84 24.14 -9.11
CA VAL A 36 5.31 24.06 -9.11
C VAL A 36 5.92 25.39 -9.57
N ALA A 37 7.10 25.70 -9.05
CA ALA A 37 7.87 26.91 -9.33
C ALA A 37 9.22 26.55 -9.99
N ASP A 38 10.34 26.92 -9.37
CA ASP A 38 11.69 26.70 -9.90
C ASP A 38 12.02 25.21 -10.09
N GLU A 39 12.75 24.89 -11.17
CA GLU A 39 13.45 23.62 -11.31
C GLU A 39 14.71 23.62 -10.43
N VAL A 40 14.84 22.63 -9.54
CA VAL A 40 15.99 22.47 -8.63
C VAL A 40 17.04 21.54 -9.24
N THR A 41 16.62 20.41 -9.81
CA THR A 41 17.52 19.39 -10.39
C THR A 41 16.73 18.39 -11.26
N GLN A 42 17.24 18.09 -12.46
CA GLN A 42 16.86 16.90 -13.22
C GLN A 42 17.81 15.74 -12.85
N PHE A 43 17.26 14.58 -12.49
CA PHE A 43 18.02 13.37 -12.21
C PHE A 43 18.25 12.53 -13.46
N THR A 44 19.27 11.67 -13.42
CA THR A 44 19.59 10.68 -14.46
C THR A 44 19.48 9.25 -13.93
N GLN A 45 19.18 8.29 -14.80
CA GLN A 45 19.22 6.87 -14.46
C GLN A 45 20.67 6.40 -14.43
N SER A 46 21.10 5.68 -13.39
CA SER A 46 22.44 5.06 -13.40
C SER A 46 22.52 4.00 -14.49
N THR A 47 23.51 4.15 -15.36
CA THR A 47 23.89 3.18 -16.42
C THR A 47 24.71 2.02 -15.89
N ASP A 48 25.16 2.08 -14.64
CA ASP A 48 26.23 1.24 -14.11
C ASP A 48 25.77 -0.18 -13.76
N SER A 49 26.72 -1.11 -13.80
CA SER A 49 26.54 -2.49 -13.33
C SER A 49 26.65 -2.55 -11.80
N LEU A 50 25.67 -1.98 -11.10
CA LEU A 50 25.62 -1.94 -9.64
C LEU A 50 25.46 -3.33 -9.02
N SER A 51 26.18 -3.59 -7.92
CA SER A 51 26.01 -4.78 -7.08
C SER A 51 24.57 -4.84 -6.52
N PRO A 52 23.93 -6.02 -6.45
CA PRO A 52 22.57 -6.14 -5.93
C PRO A 52 22.46 -5.68 -4.47
N VAL A 53 21.45 -4.86 -4.16
CA VAL A 53 21.20 -4.33 -2.81
C VAL A 53 20.02 -5.06 -2.18
N LYS A 54 20.23 -5.65 -1.00
CA LYS A 54 19.19 -6.29 -0.21
C LYS A 54 18.51 -5.28 0.71
N ILE A 55 17.21 -5.47 0.93
CA ILE A 55 16.50 -4.80 2.02
C ILE A 55 16.76 -5.59 3.30
N ILE A 56 17.27 -4.92 4.33
CA ILE A 56 17.65 -5.55 5.62
C ILE A 56 17.12 -4.74 6.82
N ASN A 57 17.42 -5.20 8.03
CA ASN A 57 17.04 -4.54 9.30
C ASN A 57 15.52 -4.30 9.47
N VAL A 58 14.70 -5.14 8.85
CA VAL A 58 13.23 -5.05 8.79
C VAL A 58 12.61 -5.13 10.20
N LYS A 59 11.97 -4.05 10.66
CA LYS A 59 11.31 -3.99 11.97
C LYS A 59 9.90 -3.41 11.86
N PRO A 60 8.85 -4.12 12.31
CA PRO A 60 7.54 -3.52 12.56
C PRO A 60 7.67 -2.34 13.54
N VAL A 61 7.10 -1.19 13.19
CA VAL A 61 7.09 0.00 14.05
C VAL A 61 5.70 0.16 14.66
N ALA A 62 4.70 0.41 13.83
CA ALA A 62 3.32 0.59 14.24
C ALA A 62 2.37 0.27 13.06
N SER A 63 1.07 0.31 13.32
CA SER A 63 0.04 0.14 12.30
C SER A 63 -1.24 0.90 12.68
N TYR A 64 -2.04 1.25 11.69
CA TYR A 64 -3.35 1.86 11.92
C TYR A 64 -4.37 1.40 10.87
N SER A 65 -5.65 1.41 11.23
CA SER A 65 -6.74 1.12 10.30
C SER A 65 -7.72 2.29 10.29
N TRP A 66 -8.07 2.80 9.11
CA TRP A 66 -9.07 3.86 8.98
C TRP A 66 -10.45 3.35 9.41
N ILE A 67 -11.11 4.07 10.31
CA ILE A 67 -12.46 3.76 10.80
C ILE A 67 -13.45 4.72 10.16
N GLU A 68 -14.57 4.20 9.64
CA GLU A 68 -15.62 5.04 9.08
C GLU A 68 -16.29 5.90 10.17
N ALA A 69 -16.06 7.21 10.10
CA ALA A 69 -16.49 8.20 11.09
C ALA A 69 -16.65 9.60 10.46
N ARG A 70 -17.27 10.53 11.20
CA ARG A 70 -17.44 11.94 10.76
C ARG A 70 -16.13 12.74 10.83
N THR A 71 -15.28 12.44 11.80
CA THR A 71 -13.91 12.97 11.97
C THR A 71 -12.89 11.98 11.43
N PRO A 72 -11.67 12.41 11.06
CA PRO A 72 -10.57 11.50 10.71
C PRO A 72 -10.28 10.59 11.92
N THR A 73 -10.66 9.31 11.82
CA THR A 73 -10.58 8.36 12.94
C THR A 73 -9.78 7.12 12.53
N ILE A 74 -8.82 6.72 13.36
CA ILE A 74 -8.01 5.52 13.14
C ILE A 74 -8.03 4.59 14.36
N ALA A 75 -8.03 3.28 14.13
CA ALA A 75 -7.74 2.29 15.15
C ALA A 75 -6.22 2.13 15.31
N VAL A 76 -5.70 2.12 16.54
CA VAL A 76 -4.25 2.00 16.86
C VAL A 76 -4.01 1.02 18.01
N PRO A 77 -3.12 0.01 17.84
CA PRO A 77 -2.65 -0.49 16.55
C PRO A 77 -3.80 -0.99 15.69
N GLY A 78 -3.83 -0.59 14.43
CA GLY A 78 -4.73 -1.20 13.46
C GLY A 78 -4.30 -2.63 13.15
N SER A 79 -5.26 -3.47 12.74
CA SER A 79 -5.01 -4.83 12.26
C SER A 79 -5.53 -4.99 10.82
N PRO A 80 -4.81 -5.74 9.94
CA PRO A 80 -5.37 -6.24 8.70
C PRO A 80 -6.39 -7.35 8.99
N ARG A 81 -7.05 -7.86 7.97
CA ARG A 81 -8.06 -8.91 8.16
C ARG A 81 -7.42 -10.29 8.36
N VAL A 82 -8.03 -11.15 9.17
CA VAL A 82 -7.57 -12.53 9.32
C VAL A 82 -7.92 -13.31 8.05
N TRP A 83 -6.96 -13.97 7.40
CA TRP A 83 -7.26 -14.89 6.31
C TRP A 83 -8.10 -16.07 6.83
N PHE A 84 -9.21 -16.36 6.15
CA PHE A 84 -10.12 -17.45 6.55
C PHE A 84 -10.29 -18.51 5.46
N THR A 85 -10.64 -18.13 4.23
CA THR A 85 -10.98 -19.12 3.18
C THR A 85 -10.84 -18.57 1.76
N GLY A 86 -10.84 -19.46 0.77
CA GLY A 86 -10.98 -19.08 -0.64
C GLY A 86 -12.47 -19.09 -1.05
N PRO A 87 -13.14 -17.94 -1.18
CA PRO A 87 -14.54 -17.88 -1.60
C PRO A 87 -14.66 -18.30 -3.06
N HIS A 88 -15.54 -19.26 -3.35
CA HIS A 88 -15.68 -19.85 -4.69
C HIS A 88 -16.33 -18.90 -5.71
N ARG A 89 -17.11 -17.92 -5.25
CA ARG A 89 -17.73 -16.90 -6.11
C ARG A 89 -17.96 -15.60 -5.35
N VAL A 90 -17.66 -14.48 -5.98
CA VAL A 90 -17.97 -13.12 -5.50
C VAL A 90 -18.56 -12.26 -6.62
N PRO A 91 -19.35 -11.21 -6.31
CA PRO A 91 -19.70 -10.20 -7.30
C PRO A 91 -18.46 -9.45 -7.81
N ALA A 92 -18.63 -8.64 -8.85
CA ALA A 92 -17.60 -7.70 -9.27
C ALA A 92 -17.52 -6.51 -8.29
N ASP A 93 -16.32 -5.94 -8.10
CA ASP A 93 -16.13 -4.68 -7.38
C ASP A 93 -17.05 -3.59 -7.97
N THR A 94 -17.83 -2.93 -7.12
CA THR A 94 -18.76 -1.85 -7.50
C THR A 94 -18.46 -0.56 -6.72
N GLY A 95 -18.97 0.58 -7.22
CA GLY A 95 -18.77 1.89 -6.61
C GLY A 95 -17.36 2.46 -6.81
N THR A 96 -17.01 3.43 -5.95
CA THR A 96 -15.75 4.17 -5.98
C THR A 96 -14.76 3.61 -4.96
N VAL A 97 -13.52 3.40 -5.39
CA VAL A 97 -12.39 3.02 -4.51
C VAL A 97 -11.47 4.23 -4.32
N PHE A 98 -10.77 4.31 -3.19
CA PHE A 98 -9.92 5.45 -2.89
C PHE A 98 -8.67 5.48 -3.78
N VAL A 99 -8.40 6.64 -4.39
CA VAL A 99 -7.10 6.92 -5.02
C VAL A 99 -6.03 7.10 -3.94
N ASP A 100 -6.28 7.95 -2.95
CA ASP A 100 -5.48 7.96 -1.72
C ASP A 100 -6.42 8.13 -0.53
N GLN A 101 -6.54 7.07 0.27
CA GLN A 101 -7.43 7.03 1.42
C GLN A 101 -6.98 8.00 2.52
N ASN A 102 -5.67 8.21 2.69
CA ASN A 102 -5.14 9.15 3.67
C ASN A 102 -5.40 10.58 3.21
N ALA A 103 -5.16 10.90 1.94
CA ALA A 103 -5.44 12.24 1.40
C ALA A 103 -6.95 12.57 1.39
N PHE A 104 -7.81 11.57 1.24
CA PHE A 104 -9.26 11.71 1.37
C PHE A 104 -9.68 12.05 2.81
N TYR A 105 -9.30 11.24 3.80
CA TYR A 105 -9.71 11.46 5.19
C TYR A 105 -9.03 12.67 5.84
N MET A 106 -7.74 12.93 5.57
CA MET A 106 -7.02 14.10 6.11
C MET A 106 -7.44 15.44 5.47
N ARG A 107 -8.18 15.41 4.36
CA ARG A 107 -8.73 16.58 3.64
C ARG A 107 -7.67 17.63 3.30
N GLN A 108 -7.49 18.66 4.13
CA GLN A 108 -6.50 19.74 3.91
C GLN A 108 -5.16 19.50 4.61
N MET A 109 -5.06 18.52 5.51
CA MET A 109 -3.83 18.17 6.21
C MET A 109 -3.01 17.17 5.39
N SER A 110 -1.71 17.06 5.68
CA SER A 110 -0.81 16.12 5.00
C SER A 110 -1.30 14.67 5.07
N PRO A 111 -1.27 13.88 3.98
CA PRO A 111 -1.60 12.46 4.01
C PRO A 111 -0.61 11.62 4.85
N LEU A 112 0.50 12.20 5.32
CA LEU A 112 1.44 11.56 6.25
C LEU A 112 1.03 11.66 7.73
N VAL A 113 0.16 12.58 8.14
CA VAL A 113 -0.20 12.79 9.56
C VAL A 113 -0.56 11.50 10.32
N PRO A 114 -1.31 10.53 9.76
CA PRO A 114 -1.63 9.28 10.46
C PRO A 114 -0.42 8.43 10.85
N ILE A 115 0.71 8.52 10.12
CA ILE A 115 1.96 7.84 10.49
C ILE A 115 2.43 8.35 11.85
N PHE A 116 2.53 9.67 11.99
CA PHE A 116 2.94 10.33 13.22
C PHE A 116 1.93 10.13 14.34
N ALA A 117 0.62 10.21 14.04
CA ALA A 117 -0.43 9.99 15.04
C ALA A 117 -0.36 8.58 15.65
N ALA A 118 -0.27 7.53 14.81
CA ALA A 118 -0.17 6.15 15.26
C ALA A 118 1.16 5.84 15.96
N ILE A 119 2.29 6.33 15.44
CA ILE A 119 3.61 6.09 16.07
C ILE A 119 3.73 6.81 17.41
N ASN A 120 3.24 8.05 17.55
CA ASN A 120 3.30 8.77 18.84
C ASN A 120 2.39 8.14 19.91
N ASP A 121 1.24 7.55 19.55
CA ASP A 121 0.36 6.83 20.50
C ASP A 121 0.95 5.50 20.95
N MET A 122 1.66 4.77 20.07
CA MET A 122 2.32 3.50 20.42
C MET A 122 3.69 3.67 21.07
N HIS A 123 4.46 4.68 20.64
CA HIS A 123 5.86 4.91 21.00
C HIS A 123 6.11 6.42 21.21
N PRO A 124 5.72 6.99 22.37
CA PRO A 124 5.83 8.44 22.60
C PRO A 124 7.24 9.02 22.42
N SER A 125 8.27 8.22 22.73
CA SER A 125 9.69 8.56 22.62
C SER A 125 10.35 8.11 21.31
N PHE A 126 9.58 7.85 20.24
CA PHE A 126 10.13 7.40 18.97
C PHE A 126 11.00 8.48 18.31
N ASP A 127 12.28 8.15 18.08
CA ASP A 127 13.16 9.02 17.32
C ASP A 127 12.89 8.92 15.81
N TYR A 128 12.52 10.04 15.20
CA TYR A 128 12.31 10.16 13.77
C TYR A 128 13.59 10.60 13.03
N LYS A 129 14.62 11.10 13.73
CA LYS A 129 15.87 11.61 13.13
C LYS A 129 16.76 10.51 12.58
N GLN A 130 16.61 9.27 13.06
CA GLN A 130 17.28 8.08 12.52
C GLN A 130 16.88 7.72 11.07
N PHE A 131 15.93 8.41 10.44
CA PHE A 131 15.39 8.08 9.11
C PHE A 131 15.76 9.15 8.07
N ASP A 132 16.38 8.73 6.96
CA ASP A 132 16.56 9.56 5.76
C ASP A 132 15.23 9.80 5.02
N PHE A 133 14.31 8.83 5.08
CA PHE A 133 13.03 8.87 4.38
C PHE A 133 11.86 8.39 5.23
N ILE A 134 10.75 9.13 5.18
CA ILE A 134 9.42 8.67 5.59
C ILE A 134 8.53 8.72 4.36
N THR A 135 8.02 7.58 3.88
CA THR A 135 7.33 7.52 2.58
C THR A 135 6.42 6.31 2.43
N ASP A 136 5.63 6.29 1.35
CA ASP A 136 4.78 5.16 0.97
C ASP A 136 5.52 4.20 0.01
N ARG A 137 5.27 2.89 0.15
CA ARG A 137 5.67 1.83 -0.81
C ARG A 137 5.39 2.20 -2.26
N ASN A 138 4.27 2.89 -2.50
CA ASN A 138 3.87 3.33 -3.83
C ASN A 138 4.82 4.38 -4.44
N ASN A 139 5.39 5.27 -3.62
CA ASN A 139 6.40 6.22 -4.07
C ASN A 139 7.69 5.49 -4.45
N LEU A 140 8.15 4.54 -3.62
CA LEU A 140 9.30 3.70 -3.95
C LEU A 140 9.08 2.87 -5.22
N ARG A 141 7.86 2.38 -5.49
CA ARG A 141 7.53 1.69 -6.75
C ARG A 141 7.58 2.60 -7.99
N LYS A 142 7.09 3.85 -7.89
CA LYS A 142 7.23 4.86 -8.95
C LYS A 142 8.70 5.11 -9.28
N LEU A 143 9.51 5.37 -8.24
CA LEU A 143 10.95 5.60 -8.38
C LEU A 143 11.69 4.35 -8.89
N LEU A 144 11.31 3.15 -8.46
CA LEU A 144 11.94 1.90 -8.89
C LEU A 144 11.72 1.64 -10.39
N ARG A 145 10.50 1.81 -10.91
CA ARG A 145 10.23 1.73 -12.36
C ARG A 145 11.11 2.71 -13.13
N TRP A 146 11.15 3.98 -12.68
CA TRP A 146 11.96 5.00 -13.33
C TRP A 146 13.46 4.66 -13.30
N ALA A 147 14.00 4.30 -12.13
CA ALA A 147 15.41 3.95 -11.94
C ALA A 147 15.84 2.70 -12.73
N THR A 148 14.91 1.79 -13.04
CA THR A 148 15.17 0.57 -13.82
C THR A 148 14.88 0.73 -15.33
N GLY A 149 14.40 1.90 -15.77
CA GLY A 149 14.06 2.15 -17.18
C GLY A 149 12.82 1.38 -17.66
N VAL A 150 11.96 0.90 -16.75
CA VAL A 150 10.73 0.19 -17.10
C VAL A 150 9.71 1.20 -17.61
N SER A 151 9.65 1.31 -18.95
CA SER A 151 8.88 2.32 -19.69
C SER A 151 7.38 2.02 -19.73
N ASP A 152 6.74 2.14 -18.58
CA ASP A 152 5.30 2.34 -18.50
C ASP A 152 5.07 3.86 -18.45
N GLU A 153 4.36 4.44 -19.43
CA GLU A 153 4.24 5.91 -19.70
C GLU A 153 3.51 6.73 -18.61
N ARG A 154 3.39 6.18 -17.40
CA ARG A 154 2.63 6.75 -16.30
C ARG A 154 3.42 7.84 -15.58
N ASP A 155 3.44 9.01 -16.22
CA ASP A 155 3.60 10.33 -15.62
C ASP A 155 3.15 10.34 -14.16
N PHE A 156 4.04 10.78 -13.25
CA PHE A 156 3.75 10.77 -11.82
C PHE A 156 4.27 12.00 -11.11
N ARG A 157 3.50 12.42 -10.10
CA ARG A 157 4.00 13.26 -9.02
C ARG A 157 4.20 12.44 -7.77
N ILE A 158 5.26 12.77 -7.05
CA ILE A 158 5.40 12.57 -5.61
C ILE A 158 5.60 14.00 -5.10
N ASP A 159 4.65 14.55 -4.34
CA ASP A 159 4.95 15.79 -3.64
C ASP A 159 6.08 15.50 -2.66
N ILE A 160 7.14 16.29 -2.79
CA ILE A 160 8.19 16.36 -1.81
C ILE A 160 7.87 17.59 -0.96
N ASP A 161 6.84 17.45 -0.12
CA ASP A 161 7.10 17.79 1.29
C ASP A 161 8.27 16.89 1.77
N VAL A 162 8.31 16.64 3.04
CA VAL A 162 8.59 15.27 3.46
C VAL A 162 7.35 14.35 3.08
N ALA A 163 7.18 13.96 1.77
CA ALA A 163 6.23 13.01 1.01
C ALA A 163 4.70 13.36 0.76
N GLY A 164 3.82 12.80 -0.16
CA GLY A 164 3.68 11.64 -1.13
C GLY A 164 2.74 11.96 -2.37
N SER A 165 1.84 11.21 -3.08
CA SER A 165 1.32 9.80 -3.30
C SER A 165 0.26 9.73 -4.52
N THR A 166 -0.11 8.58 -5.16
CA THR A 166 -1.26 8.37 -6.18
C THR A 166 -1.51 6.89 -6.73
N CYS A 167 -2.68 6.49 -7.30
CA CYS A 167 -3.18 5.05 -7.38
C CYS A 167 -4.07 4.55 -8.62
N PHE A 168 -4.66 3.32 -8.59
CA PHE A 168 -5.47 2.58 -9.62
C PHE A 168 -6.63 1.67 -9.07
N ARG A 169 -7.44 0.96 -9.93
CA ARG A 169 -8.67 0.13 -9.59
C ARG A 169 -8.56 -1.38 -9.94
N GLY A 170 -9.47 -2.25 -9.42
CA GLY A 170 -9.44 -3.72 -9.65
C GLY A 170 -10.76 -4.53 -9.43
N TYR A 171 -10.62 -5.83 -9.10
CA TYR A 171 -11.65 -6.82 -8.69
C TYR A 171 -11.36 -7.38 -7.27
N GLY A 172 -10.45 -6.73 -6.54
CA GLY A 172 -9.85 -7.26 -5.31
C GLY A 172 -10.79 -7.19 -4.12
N HIS A 173 -11.52 -6.08 -3.97
CA HIS A 173 -12.15 -5.71 -2.71
C HIS A 173 -13.27 -6.68 -2.31
N GLU A 174 -14.08 -7.18 -3.24
CA GLU A 174 -15.10 -8.18 -2.92
C GLU A 174 -14.50 -9.57 -2.64
N TYR A 175 -13.37 -9.92 -3.27
CA TYR A 175 -12.65 -11.16 -2.95
C TYR A 175 -11.99 -11.08 -1.56
N GLU A 176 -11.27 -9.99 -1.27
CA GLU A 176 -10.68 -9.69 0.03
C GLU A 176 -11.72 -9.76 1.16
N LYS A 177 -12.88 -9.10 0.98
CA LYS A 177 -13.99 -9.12 1.95
C LYS A 177 -14.49 -10.53 2.24
N ALA A 178 -14.69 -11.36 1.22
CA ALA A 178 -15.27 -12.69 1.35
C ALA A 178 -14.25 -13.78 1.78
N ALA A 179 -12.96 -13.52 1.60
CA ALA A 179 -11.88 -14.44 1.98
C ALA A 179 -11.38 -14.28 3.43
N THR A 180 -11.78 -13.20 4.11
CA THR A 180 -11.15 -12.76 5.35
C THR A 180 -12.16 -12.34 6.43
N ARG A 181 -11.73 -12.32 7.69
CA ARG A 181 -12.52 -11.90 8.87
C ARG A 181 -11.96 -10.61 9.48
N THR A 182 -12.83 -9.79 10.06
CA THR A 182 -12.43 -8.58 10.80
C THR A 182 -11.87 -8.92 12.17
N THR A 183 -10.80 -8.22 12.57
CA THR A 183 -10.19 -8.32 13.91
C THR A 183 -10.93 -7.42 14.91
N ARG A 184 -10.93 -7.79 16.20
CA ARG A 184 -11.54 -7.04 17.32
C ARG A 184 -11.06 -5.58 17.34
N GLY A 185 -11.99 -4.62 17.39
CA GLY A 185 -11.73 -3.18 17.30
C GLY A 185 -11.39 -2.65 15.90
N CYS A 186 -11.46 -3.49 14.86
CA CYS A 186 -11.26 -3.14 13.45
C CYS A 186 -12.47 -3.56 12.57
N GLU A 187 -13.65 -3.78 13.15
CA GLU A 187 -14.86 -4.24 12.47
C GLU A 187 -15.36 -3.23 11.42
N LYS A 188 -15.14 -1.93 11.69
CA LYS A 188 -15.47 -0.80 10.80
C LYS A 188 -14.26 -0.28 10.01
N ALA A 189 -13.23 -1.10 9.83
CA ALA A 189 -12.02 -0.71 9.10
C ALA A 189 -12.27 -0.63 7.58
N THR A 190 -12.06 0.55 7.00
CA THR A 190 -12.16 0.81 5.55
C THR A 190 -10.84 0.64 4.81
N GLY A 191 -9.74 0.46 5.53
CA GLY A 191 -8.41 0.13 5.00
C GLY A 191 -7.37 0.09 6.11
N HIS A 192 -6.34 -0.74 5.92
CA HIS A 192 -5.30 -0.98 6.93
C HIS A 192 -3.92 -0.58 6.41
N HIS A 193 -3.16 0.10 7.26
CA HIS A 193 -1.82 0.61 7.00
C HIS A 193 -0.81 0.08 8.02
N ARG A 194 0.33 -0.38 7.51
CA ARG A 194 1.48 -0.88 8.25
C ARG A 194 2.66 0.05 8.05
N MET A 195 3.41 0.35 9.11
CA MET A 195 4.69 1.04 9.07
C MET A 195 5.83 0.12 9.53
N ILE A 196 6.88 0.04 8.73
CA ILE A 196 8.12 -0.69 9.04
C ILE A 196 9.33 0.24 8.94
N SER A 197 10.34 -0.01 9.76
CA SER A 197 11.70 0.46 9.54
C SER A 197 12.42 -0.55 8.66
N ILE A 198 13.10 -0.08 7.61
CA ILE A 198 13.97 -0.89 6.74
C ILE A 198 15.25 -0.12 6.40
N ASP A 199 16.26 -0.88 5.98
CA ASP A 199 17.53 -0.40 5.46
C ASP A 199 17.62 -0.72 3.96
N VAL A 200 17.90 0.30 3.15
CA VAL A 200 17.99 0.23 1.69
C VAL A 200 19.39 0.65 1.25
N GLY A 201 20.35 -0.25 1.40
CA GLY A 201 21.75 -0.01 1.04
C GLY A 201 22.40 1.13 1.83
N GLY A 202 22.13 1.20 3.13
CA GLY A 202 22.60 2.24 4.05
C GLY A 202 21.53 3.27 4.41
N LEU A 203 20.60 3.57 3.49
CA LEU A 203 19.53 4.54 3.71
C LEU A 203 18.46 3.99 4.66
N LYS A 204 18.08 4.76 5.68
CA LYS A 204 17.07 4.37 6.66
C LYS A 204 15.69 4.87 6.23
N VAL A 205 14.76 3.94 6.01
CA VAL A 205 13.41 4.26 5.50
C VAL A 205 12.33 3.80 6.48
N LEU A 206 11.48 4.72 6.90
CA LEU A 206 10.21 4.44 7.57
C LEU A 206 9.13 4.31 6.49
N LEU A 207 8.81 3.07 6.12
CA LEU A 207 7.95 2.75 4.99
C LEU A 207 6.52 2.46 5.44
N ARG A 208 5.55 3.25 4.96
CA ARG A 208 4.12 2.93 5.04
C ARG A 208 3.68 2.10 3.83
N PHE A 209 2.80 1.14 4.05
CA PHE A 209 2.07 0.45 2.99
C PHE A 209 0.68 0.01 3.43
N THR A 210 -0.23 -0.16 2.47
CA THR A 210 -1.47 -0.92 2.67
C THR A 210 -1.16 -2.41 2.70
N ILE A 211 -1.81 -3.17 3.58
CA ILE A 211 -1.75 -4.63 3.56
C ILE A 211 -3.12 -5.22 3.92
N GLU A 212 -3.50 -6.28 3.22
CA GLU A 212 -4.89 -6.70 3.08
C GLU A 212 -5.27 -7.74 4.16
N ALA A 213 -4.42 -8.76 4.35
CA ALA A 213 -4.69 -9.85 5.29
C ALA A 213 -3.44 -10.37 6.05
N TYR A 214 -3.65 -11.28 6.99
CA TYR A 214 -2.60 -12.08 7.64
C TYR A 214 -3.06 -13.50 7.97
N THR A 215 -2.13 -14.45 8.09
CA THR A 215 -2.40 -15.78 8.67
C THR A 215 -2.42 -15.71 10.20
N SER A 216 -3.50 -16.09 10.86
CA SER A 216 -3.45 -16.45 12.29
C SER A 216 -2.62 -17.73 12.47
N SER A 217 -1.82 -17.79 13.54
CA SER A 217 -1.26 -19.06 14.01
C SER A 217 -2.35 -19.90 14.68
N VAL A 218 -2.19 -21.22 14.75
CA VAL A 218 -3.17 -22.10 15.43
C VAL A 218 -3.25 -21.82 16.94
N SER A 219 -2.18 -21.27 17.53
CA SER A 219 -2.21 -20.69 18.89
C SER A 219 -3.28 -19.61 19.06
N ASP A 220 -3.51 -18.79 18.03
CA ASP A 220 -4.46 -17.68 18.04
C ASP A 220 -5.90 -18.14 17.76
N ALA A 221 -6.11 -19.45 17.57
CA ALA A 221 -7.42 -20.09 17.53
C ALA A 221 -7.80 -20.71 18.88
N ASN A 222 -6.84 -20.80 19.81
CA ASN A 222 -7.02 -21.31 21.17
C ASN A 222 -7.14 -20.16 22.20
N ASP A 223 -7.73 -19.02 21.79
CA ASP A 223 -8.20 -17.97 22.71
C ASP A 223 -9.45 -18.45 23.51
N GLU A 224 -9.38 -19.66 24.07
CA GLU A 224 -10.32 -20.15 25.10
C GLU A 224 -10.26 -19.25 26.34
N ASP A 225 -9.13 -18.58 26.59
CA ASP A 225 -8.98 -17.54 27.62
C ASP A 225 -9.80 -16.26 27.32
N ASP A 226 -9.92 -15.80 26.07
CA ASP A 226 -10.77 -14.65 25.70
C ASP A 226 -12.27 -15.03 25.72
N LEU A 227 -12.58 -16.31 25.44
CA LEU A 227 -13.89 -16.90 25.73
C LEU A 227 -14.15 -17.01 27.24
N LEU A 228 -13.15 -17.32 28.07
CA LEU A 228 -13.27 -17.39 29.53
C LEU A 228 -13.42 -15.98 30.15
N GLU A 229 -12.80 -14.93 29.63
CA GLU A 229 -13.15 -13.54 29.99
C GLU A 229 -14.62 -13.24 29.62
N ALA A 230 -15.05 -13.58 28.40
CA ALA A 230 -16.41 -13.34 27.94
C ALA A 230 -17.47 -14.10 28.77
N PHE A 231 -17.18 -15.34 29.18
CA PHE A 231 -18.05 -16.13 30.06
C PHE A 231 -17.96 -15.70 31.53
N SER A 232 -16.82 -15.19 32.01
CA SER A 232 -16.71 -14.59 33.34
C SER A 232 -17.58 -13.32 33.45
N GLY A 233 -17.74 -12.58 32.35
CA GLY A 233 -18.72 -11.49 32.23
C GLY A 233 -20.20 -11.93 32.18
N LEU A 234 -20.47 -13.24 32.07
CA LEU A 234 -21.81 -13.84 31.98
C LEU A 234 -22.17 -14.68 33.22
N GLY A 235 -21.49 -14.50 34.35
CA GLY A 235 -21.70 -15.26 35.57
C GLY A 235 -23.14 -15.22 36.11
N ILE A 236 -23.92 -16.26 35.85
CA ILE A 236 -25.26 -16.47 36.43
C ILE A 236 -25.09 -16.90 37.90
N GLY A 237 -24.96 -15.91 38.78
CA GLY A 237 -24.69 -16.10 40.21
C GLY A 237 -25.48 -15.16 41.11
N GLY A 238 -26.65 -15.61 41.56
CA GLY A 238 -27.39 -15.16 42.75
C GLY A 238 -27.24 -13.74 43.29
N ALA A 239 -28.13 -12.84 42.83
CA ALA A 239 -28.72 -11.71 43.57
C ALA A 239 -27.85 -10.56 44.17
N SER A 240 -28.36 -9.34 43.96
CA SER A 240 -28.19 -8.16 44.84
C SER A 240 -26.87 -7.37 44.83
N ALA A 241 -26.58 -6.68 43.73
CA ALA A 241 -26.15 -5.27 43.78
C ALA A 241 -26.48 -4.54 42.45
N SER A 242 -27.08 -3.35 42.51
CA SER A 242 -27.34 -2.53 41.31
C SER A 242 -26.13 -1.66 40.96
N THR A 243 -25.19 -2.23 40.20
CA THR A 243 -24.06 -1.48 39.64
C THR A 243 -24.25 -1.37 38.13
N THR A 244 -24.49 -0.17 37.60
CA THR A 244 -24.64 0.06 36.16
C THR A 244 -23.31 -0.16 35.44
N LEU A 245 -23.10 -1.38 34.93
CA LEU A 245 -21.99 -1.72 34.03
C LEU A 245 -22.18 -1.02 32.68
N GLY A 246 -21.82 0.26 32.64
CA GLY A 246 -21.72 1.01 31.40
C GLY A 246 -20.71 0.32 30.48
N ILE A 247 -21.15 -0.04 29.27
CA ILE A 247 -20.28 -0.56 28.22
C ILE A 247 -19.20 0.50 27.97
N LYS A 248 -17.98 0.23 28.46
CA LYS A 248 -16.86 1.15 28.30
C LYS A 248 -16.52 1.23 26.81
N SER A 249 -16.91 2.34 26.18
CA SER A 249 -16.42 2.70 24.85
C SER A 249 -14.89 2.62 24.86
N PRO A 250 -14.25 2.06 23.81
CA PRO A 250 -12.79 1.96 23.76
C PRO A 250 -12.17 3.34 23.99
N PRO A 251 -11.08 3.43 24.79
CA PRO A 251 -10.50 4.72 25.15
C PRO A 251 -10.10 5.48 23.89
N LEU A 252 -10.53 6.75 23.86
CA LEU A 252 -10.43 7.63 22.71
C LEU A 252 -9.38 8.69 22.99
N SER A 253 -8.25 8.66 22.29
CA SER A 253 -7.28 9.75 22.29
C SER A 253 -7.44 10.61 21.02
N THR A 254 -6.74 11.72 20.94
CA THR A 254 -6.68 12.54 19.71
C THR A 254 -5.28 13.12 19.59
N ALA A 255 -4.65 12.92 18.44
CA ALA A 255 -3.30 13.37 18.15
C ALA A 255 -3.25 13.97 16.75
N LEU A 256 -2.65 15.17 16.62
CA LEU A 256 -2.42 15.83 15.32
C LEU A 256 -3.70 15.99 14.46
N GLY A 257 -4.85 16.24 15.10
CA GLY A 257 -6.16 16.37 14.42
C GLY A 257 -6.83 15.04 14.03
N VAL A 258 -6.25 13.91 14.39
CA VAL A 258 -6.80 12.56 14.15
C VAL A 258 -7.32 11.97 15.46
N THR A 259 -8.56 11.51 15.46
CA THR A 259 -9.17 10.73 16.54
C THR A 259 -8.59 9.32 16.54
N ILE A 260 -8.19 8.80 17.70
CA ILE A 260 -7.58 7.47 17.83
C ILE A 260 -8.44 6.59 18.73
N THR A 261 -8.85 5.44 18.21
CA THR A 261 -9.53 4.37 18.94
C THR A 261 -8.53 3.28 19.30
N HIS A 262 -8.44 2.89 20.57
CA HIS A 262 -7.50 1.85 20.98
C HIS A 262 -8.07 0.45 20.77
N THR A 263 -7.27 -0.44 20.18
CA THR A 263 -7.60 -1.86 19.99
C THR A 263 -7.09 -2.70 21.16
N SER A 264 -7.66 -3.90 21.32
CA SER A 264 -7.15 -4.92 22.25
C SER A 264 -7.00 -6.27 21.53
N PRO A 265 -5.87 -6.98 21.68
CA PRO A 265 -4.64 -6.52 22.34
C PRO A 265 -3.94 -5.39 21.55
N ARG A 266 -3.21 -4.49 22.24
CA ARG A 266 -2.38 -3.43 21.62
C ARG A 266 -1.10 -3.99 20.97
N LYS A 267 -1.20 -5.02 20.14
CA LYS A 267 -0.08 -5.71 19.49
C LYS A 267 -0.11 -5.55 17.97
N VAL A 268 1.03 -5.18 17.39
CA VAL A 268 1.21 -5.13 15.93
C VAL A 268 1.34 -6.56 15.39
N VAL A 269 0.52 -6.92 14.38
CA VAL A 269 0.54 -8.25 13.74
C VAL A 269 1.96 -8.58 13.20
N PRO A 270 2.50 -9.80 13.42
CA PRO A 270 3.85 -10.17 12.97
C PRO A 270 4.10 -9.90 11.48
N GLN A 271 5.32 -9.50 11.11
CA GLN A 271 5.67 -9.27 9.70
C GLN A 271 5.58 -10.56 8.87
N ALA A 272 5.99 -11.67 9.49
CA ALA A 272 6.07 -13.00 8.87
C ALA A 272 4.71 -13.65 8.55
N SER A 273 3.59 -13.10 9.03
CA SER A 273 2.24 -13.61 8.74
C SER A 273 1.47 -12.77 7.71
N LEU A 274 2.02 -11.64 7.25
CA LEU A 274 1.32 -10.71 6.35
C LEU A 274 1.10 -11.29 4.94
N ILE A 275 -0.11 -11.13 4.43
CA ILE A 275 -0.56 -11.55 3.10
C ILE A 275 -0.97 -10.32 2.27
N GLU A 276 -0.34 -10.17 1.11
CA GLU A 276 -0.88 -9.41 -0.03
C GLU A 276 -1.70 -10.39 -0.90
N MET A 277 -2.87 -9.99 -1.38
CA MET A 277 -3.79 -10.83 -2.16
C MET A 277 -3.98 -10.24 -3.55
N LYS A 278 -4.02 -11.04 -4.62
CA LYS A 278 -4.27 -10.51 -5.98
C LYS A 278 -5.21 -11.38 -6.77
N THR A 279 -6.36 -10.81 -7.16
CA THR A 279 -7.32 -11.42 -8.09
C THR A 279 -6.80 -11.33 -9.53
N ARG A 280 -6.83 -12.44 -10.28
CA ARG A 280 -6.44 -12.45 -11.69
C ARG A 280 -7.38 -13.34 -12.51
N ALA A 281 -7.75 -12.91 -13.72
CA ALA A 281 -8.46 -13.79 -14.64
C ALA A 281 -7.57 -15.00 -14.97
N ALA A 282 -8.07 -16.24 -14.81
CA ALA A 282 -7.27 -17.47 -14.84
C ALA A 282 -6.43 -17.63 -16.12
N ARG A 283 -6.93 -17.13 -17.26
CA ARG A 283 -6.26 -17.07 -18.57
C ARG A 283 -5.28 -15.90 -18.76
N ARG A 284 -4.83 -15.26 -17.67
CA ARG A 284 -3.84 -14.17 -17.68
C ARG A 284 -2.78 -14.43 -16.62
N GLU A 285 -1.54 -14.43 -17.05
CA GLU A 285 -0.38 -14.44 -16.16
C GLU A 285 -0.35 -13.20 -15.26
N LEU A 286 0.34 -13.31 -14.13
CA LEU A 286 0.60 -12.18 -13.24
C LEU A 286 1.82 -11.41 -13.75
N ASP A 287 1.75 -10.08 -13.70
CA ASP A 287 2.93 -9.26 -13.98
C ASP A 287 3.87 -9.31 -12.78
N TRP A 288 4.86 -10.20 -12.84
CA TRP A 288 5.86 -10.35 -11.79
C TRP A 288 6.89 -9.23 -11.75
N ALA A 289 7.04 -8.43 -12.81
CA ALA A 289 7.89 -7.24 -12.79
C ALA A 289 7.25 -6.13 -11.95
N GLU A 290 5.91 -6.01 -11.97
CA GLU A 290 5.18 -5.08 -11.11
C GLU A 290 4.86 -5.63 -9.72
N VAL A 291 4.47 -6.90 -9.59
CA VAL A 291 4.00 -7.45 -8.30
C VAL A 291 5.14 -7.89 -7.39
N TYR A 292 6.23 -8.47 -7.90
CA TYR A 292 7.29 -8.94 -7.00
C TYR A 292 8.00 -7.80 -6.24
N PRO A 293 8.33 -6.65 -6.87
CA PRO A 293 8.86 -5.51 -6.13
C PRO A 293 7.86 -4.90 -5.15
N GLN A 294 6.55 -5.07 -5.36
CA GLN A 294 5.55 -4.66 -4.36
C GLN A 294 5.72 -5.45 -3.06
N LEU A 295 5.88 -6.78 -3.13
CA LEU A 295 6.13 -7.64 -1.98
C LEU A 295 7.49 -7.37 -1.35
N TYR A 296 8.53 -7.25 -2.19
CA TYR A 296 9.91 -7.07 -1.75
C TYR A 296 10.10 -5.73 -1.03
N LEU A 297 9.51 -4.63 -1.52
CA LEU A 297 9.62 -3.33 -0.86
C LEU A 297 8.91 -3.29 0.50
N SER A 298 7.73 -3.89 0.67
CA SER A 298 7.07 -3.99 1.99
C SER A 298 7.52 -5.15 2.86
N GLN A 299 8.45 -5.99 2.36
CA GLN A 299 8.89 -7.22 3.03
C GLN A 299 7.69 -8.07 3.51
N THR A 300 6.70 -8.22 2.62
CA THR A 300 5.47 -8.97 2.87
C THR A 300 5.72 -10.45 2.66
N ALA A 301 5.49 -11.28 3.69
CA ALA A 301 5.82 -12.69 3.67
C ALA A 301 5.13 -13.49 2.55
N PHE A 302 3.83 -13.24 2.31
CA PHE A 302 3.04 -14.04 1.37
C PHE A 302 2.30 -13.20 0.31
N LEU A 303 2.22 -13.76 -0.89
CA LEU A 303 1.28 -13.38 -1.93
C LEU A 303 0.26 -14.52 -2.15
N TYR A 304 -1.02 -14.21 -2.06
CA TYR A 304 -2.12 -15.14 -2.32
C TYR A 304 -2.82 -14.73 -3.64
N ILE A 305 -2.57 -15.47 -4.72
CA ILE A 305 -3.09 -15.18 -6.06
C ILE A 305 -4.39 -15.97 -6.27
N ALA A 306 -5.49 -15.25 -6.42
CA ALA A 306 -6.82 -15.82 -6.59
C ALA A 306 -7.21 -15.80 -8.07
N LYS A 307 -7.19 -16.96 -8.73
CA LYS A 307 -7.49 -17.09 -10.17
C LYS A 307 -8.97 -17.36 -10.42
N HIS A 308 -9.58 -16.56 -11.30
CA HIS A 308 -11.03 -16.61 -11.57
C HIS A 308 -11.40 -16.63 -13.06
N ASP A 309 -12.59 -17.14 -13.39
CA ASP A 309 -13.34 -16.70 -14.57
C ASP A 309 -14.64 -16.02 -14.18
N ARG A 310 -14.82 -14.76 -14.62
CA ARG A 310 -15.99 -13.90 -14.37
C ARG A 310 -16.53 -13.91 -12.91
N GLY A 311 -15.63 -13.89 -11.92
CA GLY A 311 -15.97 -13.87 -10.49
C GLY A 311 -16.13 -15.25 -9.84
N ASN A 312 -15.97 -16.35 -10.58
CA ASN A 312 -15.89 -17.71 -10.03
C ASN A 312 -14.41 -18.09 -9.85
N PHE A 313 -14.00 -18.45 -8.64
CA PHE A 313 -12.61 -18.67 -8.22
C PHE A 313 -12.35 -20.15 -7.96
N ASN A 314 -11.47 -20.74 -8.77
CA ASN A 314 -11.23 -22.19 -8.78
C ASN A 314 -9.78 -22.57 -8.39
N THR A 315 -8.90 -21.59 -8.18
CA THR A 315 -7.49 -21.83 -7.87
C THR A 315 -6.94 -20.69 -7.02
N LEU A 316 -6.30 -21.05 -5.90
CA LEU A 316 -5.57 -20.15 -5.02
C LEU A 316 -4.11 -20.58 -5.01
N GLU A 317 -3.24 -19.76 -5.60
CA GLU A 317 -1.79 -19.98 -5.60
C GLU A 317 -1.18 -19.19 -4.44
N LYS A 318 -0.39 -19.85 -3.60
CA LYS A 318 0.34 -19.22 -2.49
C LYS A 318 1.82 -19.13 -2.87
N VAL A 319 2.39 -17.94 -2.71
CA VAL A 319 3.79 -17.65 -3.01
C VAL A 319 4.42 -16.96 -1.81
N GLU A 320 5.57 -17.45 -1.37
CA GLU A 320 6.34 -16.91 -0.26
C GLU A 320 7.50 -16.04 -0.78
N LEU A 321 7.79 -14.95 -0.06
CA LEU A 321 8.84 -14.01 -0.39
C LEU A 321 10.22 -14.68 -0.29
N GLY A 322 10.96 -14.74 -1.40
CA GLY A 322 12.28 -15.36 -1.44
C GLY A 322 12.29 -16.88 -1.63
N ALA A 323 11.13 -17.53 -1.80
CA ALA A 323 11.04 -18.96 -2.15
C ALA A 323 11.86 -19.31 -3.42
N GLU A 324 12.25 -20.57 -3.57
CA GLU A 324 13.16 -21.02 -4.65
C GLU A 324 12.66 -20.63 -6.05
N SER A 325 11.37 -20.87 -6.33
CA SER A 325 10.69 -20.48 -7.57
C SER A 325 10.71 -18.97 -7.84
N MET A 326 10.90 -18.15 -6.80
CA MET A 326 10.92 -16.69 -6.86
C MET A 326 12.33 -16.10 -6.91
N LEU A 327 13.40 -16.90 -6.78
CA LEU A 327 14.78 -16.42 -6.83
C LEU A 327 15.14 -15.57 -8.08
N PRO A 328 14.63 -15.86 -9.30
CA PRO A 328 14.84 -14.97 -10.45
C PRO A 328 14.21 -13.59 -10.28
N HIS A 329 13.11 -13.49 -9.52
CA HIS A 329 12.45 -12.23 -9.20
C HIS A 329 13.13 -11.52 -8.02
N THR A 330 13.64 -12.26 -7.02
CA THR A 330 14.51 -11.73 -5.95
C THR A 330 15.76 -11.07 -6.52
N ARG A 331 16.50 -11.75 -7.40
CA ARG A 331 17.72 -11.17 -8.01
C ARG A 331 17.42 -9.90 -8.81
N ARG A 332 16.34 -9.89 -9.60
CA ARG A 332 15.88 -8.69 -10.34
C ARG A 332 15.45 -7.57 -9.39
N ALA A 333 14.80 -7.88 -8.28
CA ALA A 333 14.41 -6.89 -7.27
C ALA A 333 15.65 -6.30 -6.57
N GLU A 334 16.63 -7.11 -6.16
CA GLU A 334 17.87 -6.65 -5.53
C GLU A 334 18.71 -5.77 -6.49
N GLN A 335 18.77 -6.11 -7.78
CA GLN A 335 19.38 -5.26 -8.82
C GLN A 335 18.62 -3.95 -9.03
N GLY A 336 17.28 -3.98 -9.06
CA GLY A 336 16.46 -2.78 -9.17
C GLY A 336 16.57 -1.87 -7.94
N VAL A 337 16.63 -2.46 -6.74
CA VAL A 337 16.83 -1.74 -5.47
C VAL A 337 18.21 -1.08 -5.42
N ALA A 338 19.25 -1.66 -6.06
CA ALA A 338 20.54 -0.99 -6.21
C ALA A 338 20.42 0.31 -7.02
N LYS A 339 19.68 0.31 -8.14
CA LYS A 339 19.42 1.54 -8.90
C LYS A 339 18.53 2.53 -8.14
N LEU A 340 17.50 2.04 -7.44
CA LEU A 340 16.68 2.86 -6.55
C LEU A 340 17.50 3.53 -5.44
N LYS A 341 18.51 2.86 -4.87
CA LYS A 341 19.39 3.42 -3.83
C LYS A 341 20.17 4.62 -4.34
N VAL A 342 20.63 4.62 -5.60
CA VAL A 342 21.30 5.77 -6.22
C VAL A 342 20.33 6.94 -6.32
N VAL A 343 19.17 6.73 -6.95
CA VAL A 343 18.16 7.79 -7.13
C VAL A 343 17.66 8.35 -5.79
N LEU A 344 17.51 7.52 -4.76
CA LEU A 344 17.18 7.99 -3.40
C LEU A 344 18.33 8.81 -2.78
N GLN A 345 19.59 8.42 -2.98
CA GLN A 345 20.74 9.22 -2.55
C GLN A 345 20.74 10.59 -3.22
N ASP A 346 20.57 10.63 -4.55
CA ASP A 346 20.59 11.88 -5.32
C ASP A 346 19.46 12.82 -4.89
N ILE A 347 18.24 12.29 -4.67
CA ILE A 347 17.11 13.05 -4.13
C ILE A 347 17.41 13.58 -2.73
N LEU A 348 17.99 12.76 -1.85
CA LEU A 348 18.34 13.14 -0.48
C LEU A 348 19.39 14.25 -0.45
N ASP A 349 20.40 14.16 -1.31
CA ASP A 349 21.51 15.12 -1.38
C ASP A 349 21.14 16.38 -2.19
N ALA A 350 20.05 16.35 -2.95
CA ALA A 350 19.38 17.56 -3.47
C ALA A 350 18.54 18.23 -2.37
N VAL A 351 17.65 17.48 -1.71
CA VAL A 351 16.73 18.00 -0.66
C VAL A 351 17.50 18.55 0.54
N LYS A 352 18.64 17.98 0.93
CA LYS A 352 19.50 18.48 2.02
C LYS A 352 20.18 19.84 1.75
N LYS A 353 20.01 20.43 0.55
CA LYS A 353 20.50 21.78 0.20
C LYS A 353 19.41 22.85 0.31
N GLU A 354 18.17 22.46 0.57
CA GLU A 354 17.00 23.34 0.67
C GLU A 354 16.59 23.55 2.15
N ASP A 355 15.98 24.69 2.45
CA ASP A 355 15.60 25.03 3.83
C ASP A 355 14.48 24.16 4.41
N MET A 356 14.51 23.91 5.73
CA MET A 356 13.49 23.14 6.43
C MET A 356 12.10 23.78 6.30
N GLY A 357 11.22 23.10 5.56
CA GLY A 357 9.84 23.53 5.33
C GLY A 357 9.56 24.03 3.92
N VAL A 358 10.56 24.13 3.05
CA VAL A 358 10.36 24.34 1.61
C VAL A 358 9.54 23.18 1.05
N GLY A 359 8.40 23.51 0.42
CA GLY A 359 7.59 22.55 -0.33
C GLY A 359 8.18 22.33 -1.72
N MET A 360 8.35 21.07 -2.10
CA MET A 360 8.85 20.63 -3.41
C MET A 360 7.91 19.61 -4.07
N SER A 361 8.14 19.30 -5.33
CA SER A 361 7.47 18.24 -6.08
C SER A 361 8.47 17.50 -6.94
N LEU A 362 8.54 16.18 -6.78
CA LEU A 362 9.31 15.30 -7.65
C LEU A 362 8.38 14.78 -8.74
N VAL A 363 8.65 15.19 -9.97
CA VAL A 363 7.82 14.90 -11.14
C VAL A 363 8.56 13.97 -12.08
N GLY A 364 8.03 12.76 -12.24
CA GLY A 364 8.38 11.87 -13.35
C GLY A 364 7.51 12.23 -14.55
N LYS A 365 8.09 12.75 -15.64
CA LYS A 365 7.37 13.09 -16.87
C LYS A 365 8.15 12.76 -18.12
N ASN A 366 7.53 12.12 -19.11
CA ASN A 366 8.16 11.77 -20.40
C ASN A 366 9.55 11.09 -20.24
N GLY A 367 9.68 10.18 -19.26
CA GLY A 367 10.94 9.49 -18.95
C GLY A 367 11.98 10.32 -18.17
N LYS A 368 11.79 11.63 -17.99
CA LYS A 368 12.60 12.46 -17.07
C LYS A 368 12.10 12.34 -15.63
N LEU A 369 12.97 12.62 -14.66
CA LEU A 369 12.62 12.83 -13.26
C LEU A 369 13.23 14.16 -12.80
N ILE A 370 12.40 15.07 -12.30
CA ILE A 370 12.81 16.44 -11.95
C ILE A 370 12.26 16.84 -10.58
N LEU A 371 13.11 17.43 -9.74
CA LEU A 371 12.72 18.09 -8.50
C LEU A 371 12.42 19.57 -8.78
N TYR A 372 11.23 20.01 -8.41
CA TYR A 372 10.81 21.41 -8.44
C TYR A 372 10.57 21.93 -7.02
N ARG A 373 10.79 23.23 -6.78
CA ARG A 373 10.11 23.92 -5.67
C ARG A 373 8.62 24.06 -5.98
N ARG A 374 7.79 24.27 -4.97
CA ARG A 374 6.40 24.71 -5.12
C ARG A 374 6.27 26.18 -4.77
N HIS A 375 5.19 26.81 -5.21
CA HIS A 375 4.83 28.14 -4.70
C HIS A 375 4.60 28.11 -3.18
N GLU A 376 4.85 29.22 -2.50
CA GLU A 376 4.61 29.33 -1.06
C GLU A 376 3.13 29.05 -0.73
N GLY A 377 2.89 28.28 0.34
CA GLY A 377 1.54 27.84 0.73
C GLY A 377 0.93 26.72 -0.13
N ALA A 378 1.57 26.29 -1.23
CA ALA A 378 1.06 25.21 -2.07
C ALA A 378 1.35 23.81 -1.49
N GLY A 379 0.46 22.85 -1.73
CA GLY A 379 0.52 21.48 -1.20
C GLY A 379 -0.16 21.34 0.17
N LYS A 380 0.16 20.27 0.91
CA LYS A 380 -0.43 19.97 2.23
C LYS A 380 0.68 19.69 3.26
N ALA A 381 1.50 20.70 3.51
CA ALA A 381 2.70 20.61 4.34
C ALA A 381 2.46 19.96 5.71
N LEU A 382 3.50 19.30 6.24
CA LEU A 382 3.51 18.80 7.62
C LEU A 382 3.38 19.96 8.61
N GLY A 383 2.50 19.79 9.61
CA GLY A 383 2.31 20.78 10.67
C GLY A 383 3.56 20.98 11.52
N LYS A 384 3.68 22.16 12.15
CA LYS A 384 4.87 22.55 12.96
C LYS A 384 5.19 21.53 14.06
N ASP A 385 4.18 20.91 14.67
CA ASP A 385 4.33 19.88 15.72
C ASP A 385 4.99 18.59 15.21
N ILE A 386 4.86 18.30 13.92
CA ILE A 386 5.55 17.20 13.25
C ILE A 386 6.96 17.65 12.86
N MET A 387 7.10 18.82 12.22
CA MET A 387 8.41 19.34 11.79
C MET A 387 9.39 19.55 12.97
N ASN A 388 8.88 19.88 14.16
CA ASN A 388 9.69 19.99 15.38
C ASN A 388 10.30 18.65 15.85
N LYS A 389 9.84 17.50 15.36
CA LYS A 389 10.43 16.18 15.70
C LYS A 389 11.75 15.89 14.97
N PHE A 390 12.10 16.72 13.97
CA PHE A 390 13.30 16.60 13.15
C PHE A 390 14.40 17.63 13.51
N LYS A 391 14.15 18.46 14.54
CA LYS A 391 15.12 19.41 15.12
C LYS A 391 15.83 18.75 16.29
#